data_AF-A0A292SG04-F1
#
_entry.id   AF-A0A292SG04-F1
#
_cell.length_a   1.000
_cell.length_b   1.000
_cell.length_c   1.000
_cell.angle_alpha   90.00
_cell.angle_beta   90.00
_cell.angle_gamma   90.00
#
_symmetry.space_group_name_H-M   'P 1'
#
loop_
_entity.id
_entity.type
_entity.pdbx_description
1 polymer ?
#
loop_
_entity_poly.entity_id
_entity_poly.type
_entity_poly.pdbx_seq_one_letter_code
_entity_poly.pdbx_strand_id
1 'polypeptide(L)'
;MPNYLTKEEIRQWRSSLEKITLEEFAARLGKEVEESKPTNDVVDIVMSRGTSSNTNISVNDGFSKIAERAFERERQISHTPFSINRKELLSKSKNQAAPKKSAKEDLVVEKTEPALIEKSNSVLEKVEEFSAKKDVQITLKRALTDREQLVFDYLLNNVGKTVFAKDLAKLLDLPRDYVYKYIKNLRAKIEGDKLKNVPSGGFVLTE
;
A
#
# COMPACT_ATOMS: atom_id res chain seq x y z
N MET A 1 14.33 3.22 -41.20
CA MET A 1 13.50 4.19 -40.45
C MET A 1 13.32 3.62 -39.05
N PRO A 2 13.51 4.40 -37.97
CA PRO A 2 13.26 3.89 -36.62
C PRO A 2 11.77 3.57 -36.46
N ASN A 3 11.47 2.35 -35.99
CA ASN A 3 10.09 1.90 -35.73
C ASN A 3 9.46 2.60 -34.51
N TYR A 4 10.29 3.15 -33.62
CA TYR A 4 9.88 3.79 -32.37
C TYR A 4 10.07 5.30 -32.39
N LEU A 5 9.37 5.97 -31.48
CA LEU A 5 9.46 7.42 -31.29
C LEU A 5 10.88 7.88 -30.93
N THR A 6 11.34 8.94 -31.60
CA THR A 6 12.59 9.61 -31.25
C THR A 6 12.39 10.56 -30.07
N LYS A 7 13.47 10.92 -29.39
CA LYS A 7 13.43 11.86 -28.26
C LYS A 7 12.85 13.23 -28.65
N GLU A 8 13.05 13.64 -29.89
CA GLU A 8 12.53 14.90 -30.44
C GLU A 8 11.02 14.85 -30.67
N GLU A 9 10.51 13.73 -31.17
CA GLU A 9 9.07 13.47 -31.35
C GLU A 9 8.36 13.41 -29.99
N ILE A 10 8.96 12.75 -29.00
CA ILE A 10 8.41 12.74 -27.63
C ILE A 10 8.41 14.15 -27.04
N ARG A 11 9.43 14.97 -27.33
CA ARG A 11 9.47 16.37 -26.91
C ARG A 11 8.36 17.18 -27.57
N GLN A 12 8.12 16.96 -28.87
CA GLN A 12 7.04 17.60 -29.61
C GLN A 12 5.67 17.23 -29.05
N TRP A 13 5.41 15.95 -28.78
CA TRP A 13 4.19 15.49 -28.13
C TRP A 13 3.96 16.18 -26.78
N ARG A 14 4.98 16.24 -25.91
CA ARG A 14 4.91 16.95 -24.61
C ARG A 14 4.66 18.46 -24.74
N SER A 15 5.13 19.07 -25.83
CA SER A 15 4.89 20.49 -26.10
C SER A 15 3.59 20.75 -26.86
N SER A 16 2.94 19.71 -27.37
CA SER A 16 1.68 19.85 -28.10
C SER A 16 0.57 20.21 -27.11
N LEU A 17 -0.34 21.10 -27.53
CA LEU A 17 -1.57 21.41 -26.79
C LEU A 17 -2.68 20.39 -27.08
N GLU A 18 -2.38 19.39 -27.91
CA GLU A 18 -3.31 18.33 -28.27
C GLU A 18 -3.43 17.34 -27.11
N LYS A 19 -4.66 16.98 -26.73
CA LYS A 19 -4.93 15.99 -25.67
C LYS A 19 -4.91 14.56 -26.23
N ILE A 20 -3.81 14.20 -26.87
CA ILE A 20 -3.61 12.88 -27.48
C ILE A 20 -2.70 12.02 -26.61
N THR A 21 -2.94 10.71 -26.60
CA THR A 21 -2.06 9.77 -25.90
C THR A 21 -0.73 9.61 -26.66
N LEU A 22 0.31 9.13 -25.99
CA LEU A 22 1.60 8.87 -26.62
C LEU A 22 1.48 7.81 -27.73
N GLU A 23 0.58 6.85 -27.53
CA GLU A 23 0.25 5.79 -28.50
C GLU A 23 -0.42 6.34 -29.76
N GLU A 24 -1.38 7.25 -29.60
CA GLU A 24 -2.07 7.89 -30.72
C GLU A 24 -1.12 8.79 -31.53
N PHE A 25 -0.23 9.50 -30.85
CA PHE A 25 0.82 10.29 -31.50
C PHE A 25 1.81 9.41 -32.26
N ALA A 26 2.16 8.23 -31.72
CA ALA A 26 2.98 7.23 -32.41
C ALA A 26 2.29 6.70 -33.66
N ALA A 27 1.02 6.28 -33.53
CA ALA A 27 0.21 5.76 -34.62
C ALA A 27 0.09 6.77 -35.77
N ARG A 28 -0.06 8.06 -35.47
CA ARG A 28 -0.10 9.14 -36.46
C ARG A 28 1.21 9.33 -37.23
N LEU A 29 2.34 9.07 -36.58
CA LEU A 29 3.66 9.05 -37.23
C LEU A 29 3.98 7.70 -37.89
N GLY A 30 3.07 6.72 -37.83
CA GLY A 30 3.28 5.36 -38.32
C GLY A 30 4.31 4.57 -37.51
N LYS A 31 4.47 4.93 -36.23
CA LYS A 31 5.42 4.35 -35.29
C LYS A 31 4.70 3.63 -34.16
N GLU A 32 5.38 2.66 -33.58
CA GLU A 32 4.88 1.92 -32.44
C GLU A 32 5.48 2.48 -31.15
N VAL A 33 4.70 2.50 -30.07
CA VAL A 33 5.25 2.79 -28.73
C VAL A 33 5.90 1.51 -28.25
N GLU A 34 7.10 1.59 -27.65
CA GLU A 34 7.73 0.41 -27.04
C GLU A 34 6.76 -0.19 -26.02
N GLU A 35 6.23 -1.37 -26.31
CA GLU A 35 5.55 -2.18 -25.31
C GLU A 35 6.54 -2.44 -24.18
N SER A 36 6.04 -2.43 -22.94
CA SER A 36 6.86 -2.72 -21.78
C SER A 36 7.60 -4.03 -22.00
N LYS A 37 8.92 -4.03 -21.82
CA LYS A 37 9.73 -5.24 -21.90
C LYS A 37 9.08 -6.32 -21.04
N PRO A 38 8.90 -7.55 -21.56
CA PRO A 38 8.31 -8.62 -20.76
C PRO A 38 9.18 -8.86 -19.52
N THR A 39 8.57 -8.81 -18.34
CA THR A 39 9.28 -9.11 -17.11
C THR A 39 9.58 -10.60 -17.04
N ASN A 40 10.84 -10.95 -16.78
CA ASN A 40 11.23 -12.32 -16.43
C ASN A 40 11.19 -12.51 -14.91
N ASP A 41 10.17 -11.97 -14.23
CA ASP A 41 9.93 -12.17 -12.80
C ASP A 41 8.96 -13.36 -12.66
N VAL A 42 9.23 -14.21 -11.67
CA VAL A 42 8.38 -15.35 -11.31
C VAL A 42 6.95 -14.88 -11.00
N VAL A 43 6.79 -13.74 -10.33
CA VAL A 43 5.46 -13.22 -9.95
C VAL A 43 4.65 -12.88 -11.21
N ASP A 44 5.26 -12.20 -12.18
CA ASP A 44 4.60 -11.81 -13.43
C ASP A 44 4.28 -13.03 -14.30
N ILE A 45 5.15 -14.05 -14.33
CA ILE A 45 4.90 -15.32 -15.03
C ILE A 45 3.70 -16.05 -14.41
N VAL A 46 3.62 -16.11 -13.08
CA VAL A 46 2.53 -16.77 -12.34
C VAL A 46 1.20 -16.03 -12.54
N MET A 47 1.22 -14.70 -12.48
CA MET A 47 0.02 -13.88 -12.68
C MET A 47 -0.46 -13.91 -14.13
N SER A 48 0.46 -13.85 -15.10
CA SER A 48 0.13 -13.87 -16.54
C SER A 48 -0.40 -15.23 -17.01
N ARG A 49 0.10 -16.34 -16.44
CA ARG A 49 -0.44 -17.68 -16.70
C ARG A 49 -1.79 -17.94 -16.01
N GLY A 50 -2.18 -17.07 -15.07
CA GLY A 50 -3.40 -17.18 -14.31
C GLY A 50 -3.36 -18.31 -13.28
N THR A 51 -3.89 -18.06 -12.08
CA THR A 51 -4.34 -19.11 -11.15
C THR A 51 -5.66 -19.73 -11.60
N SER A 52 -6.25 -19.21 -12.68
CA SER A 52 -7.47 -19.71 -13.29
C SER A 52 -7.15 -20.93 -14.14
N SER A 53 -7.64 -22.08 -13.68
CA SER A 53 -7.74 -23.34 -14.42
C SER A 53 -8.43 -23.14 -15.77
N ASN A 54 -7.68 -22.75 -16.80
CA ASN A 54 -8.06 -22.93 -18.19
C ASN A 54 -7.26 -24.12 -18.71
N THR A 55 -7.83 -25.30 -18.49
CA THR A 55 -7.31 -26.58 -18.91
C THR A 55 -7.30 -26.66 -20.43
N ASN A 56 -6.15 -26.43 -21.07
CA ASN A 56 -5.80 -27.04 -22.36
C ASN A 56 -4.29 -26.95 -22.62
N ILE A 57 -3.49 -27.32 -21.62
CA ILE A 57 -2.14 -27.82 -21.89
C ILE A 57 -2.01 -29.14 -21.13
N SER A 58 -2.09 -30.24 -21.87
CA SER A 58 -1.71 -31.58 -21.43
C SER A 58 -0.19 -31.60 -21.19
N VAL A 59 0.27 -31.02 -20.08
CA VAL A 59 1.57 -31.36 -19.52
C VAL A 59 1.35 -32.49 -18.54
N ASN A 60 1.95 -33.65 -18.85
CA ASN A 60 2.05 -34.79 -17.94
C ASN A 60 2.90 -34.39 -16.72
N ASP A 61 2.32 -33.63 -15.79
CA ASP A 61 2.95 -33.26 -14.52
C ASP A 61 2.81 -34.42 -13.51
N GLY A 62 3.41 -35.56 -13.85
CA GLY A 62 3.93 -36.44 -12.82
C GLY A 62 5.07 -35.70 -12.10
N PHE A 63 5.17 -35.85 -10.77
CA PHE A 63 6.22 -35.22 -9.96
C PHE A 63 7.58 -35.27 -10.67
N SER A 64 8.33 -34.17 -10.65
CA SER A 64 9.67 -34.16 -11.22
C SER A 64 10.51 -35.27 -10.55
N LYS A 65 11.38 -35.95 -11.31
CA LYS A 65 12.29 -36.98 -10.75
C LYS A 65 13.12 -36.49 -9.55
N ILE A 66 13.36 -35.16 -9.49
CA ILE A 66 13.99 -34.50 -8.35
C ILE A 66 13.10 -34.54 -7.10
N ALA A 67 11.80 -34.24 -7.26
CA ALA A 67 10.84 -34.25 -6.16
C ALA A 67 10.60 -35.67 -5.63
N GLU A 68 10.52 -36.66 -6.51
CA GLU A 68 10.36 -38.07 -6.14
C GLU A 68 11.57 -38.59 -5.35
N ARG A 69 12.78 -38.27 -5.81
CA ARG A 69 14.04 -38.63 -5.10
C ARG A 69 14.19 -37.93 -3.75
N ALA A 70 13.70 -36.70 -3.60
CA ALA A 70 13.73 -35.98 -2.33
C ALA A 70 12.76 -36.61 -1.32
N PHE A 71 11.54 -36.92 -1.77
CA PHE A 71 10.52 -37.57 -0.94
C PHE A 71 10.95 -38.95 -0.44
N GLU A 72 11.57 -39.77 -1.29
CA GLU A 72 12.09 -41.08 -0.88
C GLU A 72 13.25 -40.98 0.11
N ARG A 73 14.11 -39.97 -0.04
CA ARG A 73 15.20 -39.69 0.91
C ARG A 73 14.64 -39.32 2.28
N GLU A 74 13.63 -38.45 2.35
CA GLU A 74 12.96 -38.09 3.61
C GLU A 74 12.30 -39.31 4.26
N ARG A 75 11.65 -40.18 3.47
CA ARG A 75 11.04 -41.43 3.96
C ARG A 75 12.05 -42.39 4.58
N GLN A 76 13.27 -42.43 4.06
CA GLN A 76 14.34 -43.30 4.60
C GLN A 76 14.97 -42.73 5.88
N ILE A 77 14.99 -41.40 6.02
CA ILE A 77 15.63 -40.72 7.15
C ILE A 77 14.66 -40.56 8.33
N SER A 78 13.34 -40.55 8.09
CA SER A 78 12.35 -40.42 9.16
C SER A 78 12.25 -41.68 10.02
N HIS A 79 13.02 -41.75 11.11
CA HIS A 79 12.91 -42.77 12.16
C HIS A 79 11.82 -42.42 13.20
N THR A 80 10.79 -41.66 12.83
CA THR A 80 9.73 -41.27 13.76
C THR A 80 8.60 -42.31 13.75
N PRO A 81 8.01 -42.63 14.92
CA PRO A 81 6.96 -43.65 15.05
C PRO A 81 5.63 -43.27 14.39
N PHE A 82 5.55 -42.09 13.75
CA PHE A 82 4.38 -41.57 13.03
C PHE A 82 4.54 -41.65 11.50
N SER A 83 5.57 -42.32 10.97
CA SER A 83 5.70 -42.59 9.54
C SER A 83 4.65 -43.61 9.09
N ILE A 84 3.48 -43.10 8.74
CA ILE A 84 2.28 -43.89 8.43
C ILE A 84 2.52 -44.80 7.22
N ASN A 85 2.41 -46.11 7.47
CA ASN A 85 2.34 -47.16 6.47
C ASN A 85 0.97 -47.06 5.75
N ARG A 86 0.90 -46.31 4.64
CA ARG A 86 -0.34 -46.09 3.85
C ARG A 86 -1.06 -47.40 3.47
N LYS A 87 -0.34 -48.52 3.41
CA LYS A 87 -0.89 -49.84 3.09
C LYS A 87 -1.85 -50.39 4.16
N GLU A 88 -1.77 -49.94 5.41
CA GLU A 88 -2.70 -50.37 6.48
C GLU A 88 -4.00 -49.54 6.55
N LEU A 89 -3.99 -48.31 6.03
CA LEU A 89 -5.18 -47.43 6.04
C LEU A 89 -6.20 -47.81 4.96
N LEU A 90 -5.76 -48.43 3.86
CA LEU A 90 -6.63 -48.89 2.77
C LEU A 90 -7.28 -50.25 3.06
N SER A 91 -6.72 -51.06 3.96
CA SER A 91 -7.30 -52.37 4.33
C SER A 91 -8.35 -52.30 5.44
N LYS A 92 -8.43 -51.19 6.20
CA LYS A 92 -9.37 -51.01 7.32
C LYS A 92 -10.69 -50.28 6.98
N SER A 93 -10.87 -49.69 5.79
CA SER A 93 -12.11 -48.94 5.47
C SER A 93 -13.25 -49.77 4.84
N LYS A 94 -13.08 -51.08 4.68
CA LYS A 94 -14.20 -52.02 4.49
C LYS A 94 -14.53 -52.64 5.84
N ASN A 95 -15.47 -52.07 6.60
CA ASN A 95 -16.47 -52.77 7.42
C ASN A 95 -17.20 -51.80 8.39
N GLN A 96 -18.54 -51.77 8.22
CA GLN A 96 -19.61 -51.39 9.19
C GLN A 96 -19.83 -49.88 9.41
N ALA A 97 -20.92 -49.24 8.94
CA ALA A 97 -22.38 -49.42 9.19
C ALA A 97 -22.83 -48.95 10.60
N ALA A 98 -23.77 -48.00 10.63
CA ALA A 98 -24.30 -47.17 11.74
C ALA A 98 -25.16 -47.95 12.79
N PRO A 99 -25.98 -47.35 13.71
CA PRO A 99 -26.18 -45.96 14.23
C PRO A 99 -26.45 -45.84 15.78
N LYS A 100 -26.86 -44.63 16.26
CA LYS A 100 -27.62 -44.25 17.52
C LYS A 100 -26.79 -43.89 18.77
N LYS A 101 -27.22 -43.06 19.73
CA LYS A 101 -28.03 -41.82 19.94
C LYS A 101 -28.00 -41.57 21.47
N SER A 102 -28.23 -40.32 21.94
CA SER A 102 -28.52 -39.86 23.34
C SER A 102 -27.32 -39.74 24.30
N ALA A 103 -27.18 -38.78 25.22
CA ALA A 103 -28.03 -37.71 25.79
C ALA A 103 -27.11 -36.58 26.36
N LYS A 104 -27.40 -35.29 26.10
CA LYS A 104 -27.85 -34.23 27.03
C LYS A 104 -26.95 -33.91 28.25
N GLU A 105 -26.37 -32.70 28.27
CA GLU A 105 -26.52 -31.73 29.37
C GLU A 105 -26.58 -30.31 28.77
N ASP A 106 -27.66 -29.59 29.09
CA ASP A 106 -27.96 -28.18 28.79
C ASP A 106 -27.57 -27.29 30.00
N LEU A 107 -27.33 -25.99 29.77
CA LEU A 107 -27.66 -24.80 30.61
C LEU A 107 -26.96 -23.58 29.97
N VAL A 108 -27.55 -22.82 29.03
CA VAL A 108 -28.60 -21.77 29.13
C VAL A 108 -28.21 -20.57 30.02
N VAL A 109 -28.02 -19.40 29.39
CA VAL A 109 -28.65 -18.06 29.63
C VAL A 109 -28.13 -17.15 28.49
N GLU A 110 -28.80 -16.97 27.34
CA GLU A 110 -30.04 -16.26 27.01
C GLU A 110 -29.95 -14.71 27.01
N LYS A 111 -30.08 -14.16 25.77
CA LYS A 111 -30.73 -12.88 25.34
C LYS A 111 -30.00 -11.56 25.68
N THR A 112 -29.93 -10.55 24.81
CA THR A 112 -30.89 -10.00 23.83
C THR A 112 -30.17 -9.05 22.85
N GLU A 113 -30.53 -9.04 21.56
CA GLU A 113 -30.51 -7.81 20.74
C GLU A 113 -31.70 -6.91 21.14
N PRO A 114 -31.59 -5.56 21.05
CA PRO A 114 -32.15 -4.89 19.87
C PRO A 114 -31.44 -3.60 19.39
N ALA A 115 -31.51 -3.42 18.07
CA ALA A 115 -31.70 -2.22 17.24
C ALA A 115 -31.39 -0.77 17.75
N LEU A 116 -30.65 -0.05 16.88
CA LEU A 116 -30.85 1.32 16.34
C LEU A 116 -31.33 2.46 17.27
N ILE A 117 -30.60 3.60 17.29
CA ILE A 117 -31.10 4.99 17.07
C ILE A 117 -29.92 5.99 17.03
N GLU A 118 -29.98 6.86 16.03
CA GLU A 118 -29.17 8.06 15.78
C GLU A 118 -29.37 9.17 16.84
N LYS A 119 -28.35 10.02 17.04
CA LYS A 119 -28.40 11.48 17.38
C LYS A 119 -26.97 11.93 17.75
N SER A 120 -26.25 12.65 16.89
CA SER A 120 -26.25 14.13 16.80
C SER A 120 -26.15 14.82 18.17
N ASN A 121 -24.95 15.27 18.53
CA ASN A 121 -24.77 16.35 19.50
C ASN A 121 -23.79 17.39 18.94
N SER A 122 -24.39 18.40 18.32
CA SER A 122 -23.85 19.75 18.19
C SER A 122 -23.86 20.43 19.55
N VAL A 123 -22.70 20.86 20.09
CA VAL A 123 -22.59 22.04 20.96
C VAL A 123 -21.20 22.66 20.77
N LEU A 124 -21.21 23.83 20.14
CA LEU A 124 -20.17 24.85 20.13
C LEU A 124 -20.03 25.49 21.52
N GLU A 125 -18.90 26.18 21.73
CA GLU A 125 -18.57 27.15 22.80
C GLU A 125 -17.88 26.64 24.08
N LYS A 126 -16.54 26.73 24.03
CA LYS A 126 -15.67 27.51 24.94
C LYS A 126 -14.26 27.45 24.36
N VAL A 127 -13.87 28.37 23.47
CA VAL A 127 -13.18 29.63 23.78
C VAL A 127 -12.08 29.45 24.82
N GLU A 128 -10.87 29.13 24.34
CA GLU A 128 -9.70 29.92 24.71
C GLU A 128 -9.08 30.43 23.42
N GLU A 129 -9.66 31.54 22.95
CA GLU A 129 -9.00 32.51 22.10
C GLU A 129 -7.75 33.01 22.83
N PHE A 130 -6.60 32.45 22.49
CA PHE A 130 -5.31 33.08 22.76
C PHE A 130 -4.33 32.79 21.62
N SER A 131 -4.77 33.02 20.38
CA SER A 131 -3.84 33.29 19.29
C SER A 131 -3.66 34.80 19.24
N ALA A 132 -2.89 35.33 20.19
CA ALA A 132 -2.20 36.59 19.99
C ALA A 132 -1.46 36.44 18.65
N LYS A 133 -2.00 37.04 17.60
CA LYS A 133 -1.39 37.05 16.27
C LYS A 133 -0.09 37.81 16.42
N LYS A 134 0.98 37.08 16.75
CA LYS A 134 2.32 37.57 16.51
C LYS A 134 2.43 37.60 15.00
N ASP A 135 2.43 38.80 14.45
CA ASP A 135 2.70 39.03 13.05
C ASP A 135 4.17 38.64 12.80
N VAL A 136 4.40 37.34 12.57
CA VAL A 136 5.71 36.86 12.18
C VAL A 136 5.88 37.25 10.72
N GLN A 137 6.66 38.31 10.49
CA GLN A 137 7.06 38.69 9.15
C GLN A 137 8.01 37.60 8.61
N ILE A 138 7.48 36.69 7.80
CA ILE A 138 8.28 35.67 7.09
C ILE A 138 8.39 36.10 5.63
N THR A 139 9.62 36.36 5.17
CA THR A 139 9.89 36.64 3.76
C THR A 139 10.08 35.32 3.00
N LEU A 140 9.47 35.24 1.82
CA LEU A 140 9.49 34.07 0.96
C LEU A 140 10.32 34.38 -0.28
N LYS A 141 11.31 33.52 -0.58
CA LYS A 141 12.15 33.65 -1.78
C LYS A 141 11.43 33.16 -3.04
N ARG A 142 10.47 32.25 -2.86
CA ARG A 142 9.76 31.57 -3.96
C ARG A 142 8.35 31.19 -3.51
N ALA A 143 7.42 31.14 -4.46
CA ALA A 143 6.06 30.68 -4.21
C ALA A 143 6.03 29.24 -3.64
N LEU A 144 5.16 29.03 -2.65
CA LEU A 144 4.85 27.72 -2.09
C LEU A 144 3.91 26.96 -3.03
N THR A 145 3.98 25.65 -2.98
CA THR A 145 2.94 24.77 -3.55
C THR A 145 1.79 24.63 -2.56
N ASP A 146 0.59 24.27 -3.02
CA ASP A 146 -0.61 24.16 -2.18
C ASP A 146 -0.39 23.29 -0.93
N ARG A 147 0.31 22.15 -1.10
CA ARG A 147 0.65 21.25 0.02
C ARG A 147 1.64 21.87 1.00
N GLU A 148 2.64 22.58 0.50
CA GLU A 148 3.60 23.28 1.36
C GLU A 148 2.92 24.42 2.12
N GLN A 149 1.96 25.10 1.49
CA GLN A 149 1.19 26.16 2.10
C GLN A 149 0.34 25.64 3.26
N LEU A 150 -0.34 24.49 3.11
CA LEU A 150 -1.06 23.85 4.22
C LEU A 150 -0.15 23.53 5.41
N VAL A 151 1.06 23.00 5.15
CA VAL A 151 2.04 22.73 6.21
C VAL A 151 2.51 24.02 6.87
N PHE A 152 2.75 25.06 6.07
CA PHE A 152 3.18 26.36 6.56
C PHE A 152 2.11 27.05 7.40
N ASP A 153 0.85 27.04 6.96
CA ASP A 153 -0.29 27.58 7.70
C ASP A 153 -0.47 26.86 9.03
N TYR A 154 -0.31 25.53 9.05
CA TYR A 154 -0.34 24.75 10.29
C TYR A 154 0.80 25.12 11.25
N LEU A 155 2.01 25.38 10.72
CA LEU A 155 3.14 25.85 11.53
C LEU A 155 2.94 27.28 12.04
N LEU A 156 2.35 28.16 11.25
CA LEU A 156 2.00 29.54 11.65
C LEU A 156 0.97 29.56 12.80
N ASN A 157 -0.02 28.66 12.75
CA ASN A 157 -0.98 28.51 13.84
C ASN A 157 -0.33 27.98 15.13
N ASN A 158 0.85 27.36 15.03
CA ASN A 158 1.58 26.73 16.13
C ASN A 158 2.98 27.32 16.33
N VAL A 159 3.15 28.63 16.15
CA VAL A 159 4.42 29.33 16.41
C VAL A 159 4.90 29.06 17.85
N GLY A 160 6.18 28.71 18.00
CA GLY A 160 6.79 28.36 19.28
C GLY A 160 6.41 26.98 19.85
N LYS A 161 5.42 26.27 19.28
CA LYS A 161 5.06 24.91 19.67
C LYS A 161 5.75 23.87 18.78
N THR A 162 6.04 22.70 19.35
CA THR A 162 6.63 21.59 18.61
C THR A 162 5.56 20.88 17.78
N VAL A 163 5.63 21.01 16.46
CA VAL A 163 4.75 20.30 15.52
C VAL A 163 5.39 18.97 15.12
N PHE A 164 4.71 17.85 15.38
CA PHE A 164 5.23 16.53 15.05
C PHE A 164 4.97 16.14 13.60
N ALA A 165 5.90 15.39 13.00
CA ALA A 165 5.73 14.84 11.66
C ALA A 165 4.50 13.92 11.54
N LYS A 166 4.07 13.29 12.64
CA LYS A 166 2.86 12.45 12.68
C LYS A 166 1.59 13.26 12.38
N ASP A 167 1.51 14.49 12.88
CA ASP A 167 0.30 15.31 12.73
C ASP A 167 0.26 15.96 11.35
N LEU A 168 1.41 16.40 10.84
CA LEU A 168 1.55 16.88 9.46
C LEU A 168 1.24 15.79 8.43
N ALA A 169 1.63 14.54 8.70
CA ALA A 169 1.32 13.39 7.85
C ALA A 169 -0.19 13.15 7.75
N LYS A 170 -0.91 13.24 8.87
CA LYS A 170 -2.38 13.12 8.90
C LYS A 170 -3.06 14.27 8.16
N LEU A 171 -2.54 15.50 8.29
CA LEU A 171 -3.10 16.67 7.61
C LEU A 171 -3.00 16.54 6.08
N LEU A 172 -1.87 16.02 5.60
CA LEU A 172 -1.62 15.86 4.16
C LEU A 172 -2.16 14.54 3.59
N ASP A 173 -2.64 13.63 4.43
CA ASP A 173 -2.97 12.24 4.09
C ASP A 173 -1.82 11.51 3.36
N LEU A 174 -0.58 11.78 3.80
CA LEU A 174 0.63 11.22 3.22
C LEU A 174 1.45 10.45 4.27
N PRO A 175 2.24 9.44 3.87
CA PRO A 175 3.19 8.78 4.76
C PRO A 175 4.17 9.78 5.39
N ARG A 176 4.60 9.48 6.62
CA ARG A 176 5.50 10.34 7.42
C ARG A 176 6.81 10.68 6.71
N ASP A 177 7.31 9.80 5.86
CA ASP A 177 8.57 10.00 5.13
C ASP A 177 8.50 11.20 4.17
N TYR A 178 7.33 11.47 3.60
CA TYR A 178 7.14 12.61 2.70
C TYR A 178 7.11 13.95 3.42
N VAL A 179 6.77 13.99 4.72
CA VAL A 179 6.75 15.23 5.50
C VAL A 179 8.13 15.89 5.52
N TYR A 180 9.20 15.10 5.71
CA TYR A 180 10.56 15.63 5.71
C TYR A 180 10.97 16.26 4.38
N LYS A 181 10.48 15.71 3.25
CA LYS A 181 10.70 16.30 1.93
C LYS A 181 10.04 17.67 1.82
N TYR A 182 8.81 17.83 2.29
CA TYR A 182 8.11 19.12 2.28
C TYR A 182 8.73 20.13 3.24
N ILE A 183 9.15 19.69 4.43
CA ILE A 183 9.88 20.56 5.38
C ILE A 183 11.22 21.02 4.80
N LYS A 184 11.96 20.13 4.12
CA LYS A 184 13.20 20.48 3.42
C LYS A 184 12.95 21.53 2.33
N ASN A 185 11.89 21.36 1.54
CA ASN A 185 11.53 22.33 0.50
C ASN A 185 11.09 23.66 1.09
N LEU A 186 10.27 23.65 2.16
CA LEU A 186 9.84 24.84 2.88
C LEU A 186 11.04 25.65 3.38
N ARG A 187 12.04 25.00 3.99
CA ARG A 187 13.29 25.67 4.40
C ARG A 187 14.05 26.30 3.25
N ALA A 188 14.03 25.70 2.07
CA ALA A 188 14.68 26.28 0.90
C ALA A 188 13.92 27.50 0.34
N LYS A 189 12.61 27.60 0.60
CA LYS A 189 11.74 28.67 0.10
C LYS A 189 11.56 29.82 1.09
N ILE A 190 11.57 29.53 2.38
CA ILE A 190 11.52 30.52 3.46
C ILE A 190 12.90 31.16 3.60
N GLU A 191 12.92 32.48 3.77
CA GLU A 191 14.14 33.22 4.03
C GLU A 191 14.45 33.27 5.52
N GLY A 192 15.65 32.83 5.89
CA GLY A 192 16.11 32.74 7.27
C GLY A 192 15.92 31.35 7.88
N ASP A 193 16.69 31.07 8.93
CA ASP A 193 16.64 29.79 9.66
C ASP A 193 15.56 29.81 10.75
N LYS A 194 14.33 30.18 10.33
CA LYS A 194 13.16 30.30 11.21
C LYS A 194 12.53 28.93 11.56
N LEU A 195 12.80 27.89 10.76
CA LEU A 195 12.20 26.57 10.95
C LEU A 195 13.21 25.56 11.50
N LYS A 196 13.28 25.45 12.82
CA LYS A 196 14.25 24.60 13.53
C LYS A 196 13.74 23.18 13.74
N ASN A 197 14.67 22.23 13.74
CA ASN A 197 14.39 20.83 14.08
C ASN A 197 14.50 20.62 15.59
N VAL A 198 13.59 19.85 16.15
CA VAL A 198 13.60 19.44 17.55
C VAL A 198 14.12 18.00 17.61
N PRO A 199 15.02 17.65 18.56
CA PRO A 199 15.56 16.30 18.70
C PRO A 199 14.48 15.21 18.84
N SER A 200 13.30 15.57 19.35
CA SER A 200 12.14 14.69 19.51
C SER A 200 11.41 14.35 18.18
N GLY A 201 11.97 14.71 17.02
CA GLY A 201 11.35 14.44 15.71
C GLY A 201 10.21 15.41 15.33
N GLY A 202 10.31 16.65 15.81
CA GLY A 202 9.33 17.71 15.56
C GLY A 202 9.96 18.96 14.96
N PHE A 203 9.13 19.89 14.52
CA PHE A 203 9.52 21.15 13.92
C PHE A 203 8.96 22.31 14.71
N VAL A 204 9.77 23.36 14.91
CA VAL A 204 9.34 24.58 15.59
C VAL A 204 9.61 25.75 14.66
N LEU A 205 8.58 26.56 14.46
CA LEU A 205 8.71 27.86 13.82
C LEU A 205 9.07 28.88 14.91
N THR A 206 10.27 29.45 14.81
CA THR A 206 10.75 30.54 15.66
C THR A 206 10.39 31.88 15.02
N GLU A 207 10.13 32.88 15.85
CA GLU A 207 9.81 34.27 15.45
C GLU A 207 10.94 34.91 14.61
#